data_AF-A0A8T0IZZ8-F1
#
_entry.id   AF-A0A8T0IZZ8-F1
#
_cell.length_a   1.000
_cell.length_b   1.000
_cell.length_c   1.000
_cell.angle_alpha   90.00
_cell.angle_beta   90.00
_cell.angle_gamma   90.00
#
_symmetry.space_group_name_H-M   'P 1'
#
loop_
_entity.id
_entity.type
_entity.pdbx_description
1 polymer ?
#
loop_
_entity_poly.entity_id
_entity_poly.type
_entity_poly.pdbx_seq_one_letter_code
_entity_poly.pdbx_strand_id
1 'polypeptide(L)'
;MLWRYKHTLPRMRGFLICYTRGSRIGAKSRTLWTLADAAKDSHLYGIPRRITLTAGGGLAKLYGLILSDTKVHNRERLLSLVKSRPPGTPLVTVSNHVSTLDDPLMWGIRGLPLADSKLCRWALAAEDICFTNAFFSYFFRLGKCIPVTRGAGIYQPHMAEALERLNDGDWLNTFPEGKISQEGGPLRRLKWGTGSLIARAKVSPIVLPIGHSGFEKMIPEQWWRGKRPPIPLWNKKVDIFIGEPMQFDIPTLKQDAFKWARTSAGVSSSDCGSSNADDRNRPSFGSTGFGPHPLPFGARRSSAFLQTAETLDTMRTDGIHAPLLDGPLLDEAAWRWMYTDITEHIWVALSDVTEKARTLNQSRA
;
A
#
# COMPACT_ATOMS: atom_id res chain seq x y z
N MET A 1 -2.18 -43.84 -20.09
CA MET A 1 -1.48 -42.54 -20.18
C MET A 1 -2.09 -41.60 -19.14
N LEU A 2 -1.84 -41.77 -17.84
CA LEU A 2 -0.67 -41.30 -17.07
C LEU A 2 -0.42 -39.79 -17.15
N TRP A 3 -1.08 -39.02 -16.27
CA TRP A 3 -0.35 -38.04 -15.44
C TRP A 3 -1.03 -37.82 -14.08
N ARG A 4 -0.33 -38.26 -13.04
CA ARG A 4 -0.63 -38.16 -11.60
C ARG A 4 0.07 -36.89 -11.11
N TYR A 5 -0.65 -35.89 -10.62
CA TYR A 5 -0.03 -34.79 -9.88
C TYR A 5 0.11 -35.21 -8.41
N LYS A 6 1.34 -35.56 -8.00
CA LYS A 6 1.69 -35.83 -6.60
C LYS A 6 1.85 -34.52 -5.85
N HIS A 7 1.07 -34.38 -4.79
CA HIS A 7 1.37 -33.51 -3.66
C HIS A 7 2.77 -33.82 -3.10
N THR A 8 3.62 -32.81 -2.97
CA THR A 8 4.76 -32.85 -2.05
C THR A 8 4.93 -31.47 -1.42
N LEU A 9 4.60 -31.38 -0.13
CA LEU A 9 4.98 -30.31 0.78
C LEU A 9 6.51 -30.28 0.96
N PRO A 10 7.19 -29.13 0.88
CA PRO A 10 8.51 -29.00 1.45
C PRO A 10 8.40 -28.72 2.95
N ARG A 11 8.93 -29.67 3.74
CA ARG A 11 9.20 -29.56 5.18
C ARG A 11 9.86 -28.23 5.54
N MET A 12 9.31 -27.57 6.57
CA MET A 12 10.00 -26.52 7.32
C MET A 12 11.30 -27.06 7.91
N ARG A 13 12.42 -26.39 7.64
CA ARG A 13 13.65 -26.52 8.42
C ARG A 13 13.98 -25.14 9.00
N GLY A 14 14.28 -25.15 10.29
CA GLY A 14 14.38 -23.99 11.15
C GLY A 14 15.28 -22.88 10.63
N PHE A 15 14.84 -21.65 10.89
CA PHE A 15 15.66 -20.46 10.77
C PHE A 15 16.72 -20.48 11.88
N LEU A 16 17.88 -21.06 11.59
CA LEU A 16 19.09 -20.84 12.35
C LEU A 16 19.84 -19.66 11.72
N ILE A 17 20.03 -18.63 12.54
CA ILE A 17 20.87 -17.47 12.27
C ILE A 17 22.27 -17.95 11.86
N CYS A 18 22.71 -17.64 10.64
CA CYS A 18 24.07 -17.90 10.19
C CYS A 18 24.70 -16.61 9.68
N TYR A 19 25.59 -16.06 10.50
CA TYR A 19 26.43 -14.91 10.18
C TYR A 19 27.64 -15.39 9.34
N THR A 20 27.96 -14.61 8.31
CA THR A 20 29.20 -14.62 7.49
C THR A 20 29.38 -15.71 6.40
N ARG A 21 29.44 -15.29 5.13
CA ARG A 21 30.69 -15.08 4.37
C ARG A 21 30.40 -14.52 2.97
N GLY A 22 31.27 -13.61 2.54
CA GLY A 22 31.09 -12.74 1.39
C GLY A 22 30.95 -13.47 0.05
N SER A 23 30.00 -12.99 -0.75
CA SER A 23 29.91 -13.27 -2.17
C SER A 23 29.78 -11.94 -2.93
N ARG A 24 30.27 -11.88 -4.16
CA ARG A 24 30.55 -10.69 -4.98
C ARG A 24 29.27 -9.93 -5.45
N ILE A 25 28.45 -9.47 -4.50
CA ILE A 25 27.23 -8.67 -4.69
C ILE A 25 27.41 -7.26 -4.07
N GLY A 26 28.51 -7.02 -3.35
CA GLY A 26 28.70 -5.83 -2.52
C GLY A 26 29.01 -4.50 -3.24
N ALA A 27 29.35 -4.50 -4.53
CA ALA A 27 29.75 -3.26 -5.22
C ALA A 27 28.56 -2.46 -5.79
N LYS A 28 27.56 -3.12 -6.38
CA LYS A 28 26.35 -2.44 -6.89
C LYS A 28 25.39 -2.02 -5.78
N SER A 29 25.32 -2.82 -4.71
CA SER A 29 24.45 -2.55 -3.57
C SER A 29 24.86 -1.25 -2.86
N ARG A 30 26.15 -1.02 -2.60
CA ARG A 30 26.63 0.19 -1.89
C ARG A 30 26.26 1.50 -2.59
N THR A 31 26.24 1.56 -3.92
CA THR A 31 25.99 2.81 -4.68
C THR A 31 24.52 3.25 -4.70
N LEU A 32 23.58 2.36 -4.40
CA LEU A 32 22.16 2.73 -4.26
C LEU A 32 21.86 3.28 -2.85
N TRP A 33 22.58 2.82 -1.83
CA TRP A 33 22.55 3.40 -0.49
C TRP A 33 23.16 4.81 -0.40
N THR A 34 24.09 5.16 -1.30
CA THR A 34 24.79 6.47 -1.28
C THR A 34 23.93 7.68 -1.68
N LEU A 35 22.66 7.49 -2.01
CA LEU A 35 21.74 8.59 -2.34
C LEU A 35 20.71 8.86 -1.24
N ALA A 36 20.94 8.34 -0.03
CA ALA A 36 20.20 8.75 1.15
C ALA A 36 20.31 10.27 1.39
N ASP A 37 21.48 10.85 1.13
CA ASP A 37 21.70 12.30 1.27
C ASP A 37 20.82 13.11 0.33
N ALA A 38 20.59 12.65 -0.91
CA ALA A 38 19.68 13.30 -1.86
C ALA A 38 18.22 13.35 -1.37
N ALA A 39 17.84 12.53 -0.38
CA ALA A 39 16.52 12.56 0.24
C ALA A 39 16.42 13.52 1.44
N LYS A 40 17.52 14.12 1.89
CA LYS A 40 17.48 15.15 2.94
C LYS A 40 16.97 16.46 2.34
N ASP A 41 16.24 17.24 3.13
CA ASP A 41 15.77 18.56 2.71
C ASP A 41 16.91 19.58 2.61
N SER A 42 17.99 19.37 3.37
CA SER A 42 19.19 20.20 3.38
C SER A 42 20.18 19.88 2.24
N HIS A 43 19.95 18.82 1.46
CA HIS A 43 20.86 18.41 0.38
C HIS A 43 21.07 19.53 -0.63
N LEU A 44 22.31 20.03 -0.72
CA LEU A 44 22.67 21.18 -1.56
C LEU A 44 21.69 22.36 -1.38
N TYR A 45 21.42 22.71 -0.11
CA TYR A 45 20.50 23.79 0.28
C TYR A 45 19.04 23.60 -0.20
N GLY A 46 18.67 22.37 -0.59
CA GLY A 46 17.33 22.03 -1.09
C GLY A 46 17.04 22.52 -2.52
N ILE A 47 18.00 23.17 -3.18
CA ILE A 47 17.82 23.72 -4.54
C ILE A 47 17.50 22.62 -5.56
N PRO A 48 18.25 21.49 -5.64
CA PRO A 48 17.97 20.45 -6.62
C PRO A 48 16.58 19.83 -6.44
N ARG A 49 16.16 19.60 -5.18
CA ARG A 49 14.82 19.09 -4.87
C ARG A 49 13.74 20.05 -5.39
N ARG A 50 13.86 21.35 -5.11
CA ARG A 50 12.88 22.35 -5.56
C ARG A 50 12.79 22.38 -7.09
N ILE A 51 13.91 22.30 -7.80
CA ILE A 51 13.94 22.23 -9.26
C ILE A 51 13.20 20.97 -9.75
N THR A 52 13.56 19.79 -9.23
CA THR A 52 12.94 18.52 -9.61
C THR A 52 11.44 18.50 -9.34
N LEU A 53 11.00 18.95 -8.17
CA LEU A 53 9.59 19.03 -7.81
C LEU A 53 8.83 20.04 -8.67
N THR A 54 9.41 21.21 -8.92
CA THR A 54 8.80 22.24 -9.78
C THR A 54 8.67 21.76 -11.22
N ALA A 55 9.70 21.12 -11.76
CA ALA A 55 9.67 20.55 -13.11
C ALA A 55 8.64 19.42 -13.22
N GLY A 56 8.63 18.48 -12.27
CA GLY A 56 7.68 17.37 -12.23
C GLY A 56 6.24 17.85 -12.06
N GLY A 57 5.99 18.75 -11.12
CA GLY A 57 4.67 19.35 -10.90
C GLY A 57 4.22 20.22 -12.08
N GLY A 58 5.14 20.94 -12.72
CA GLY A 58 4.88 21.71 -13.93
C GLY A 58 4.44 20.82 -15.09
N LEU A 59 5.14 19.70 -15.30
CA LEU A 59 4.77 18.67 -16.28
C LEU A 59 3.41 18.05 -15.97
N ALA A 60 3.15 17.73 -14.69
CA ALA A 60 1.85 17.21 -14.24
C ALA A 60 0.71 18.18 -14.55
N LYS A 61 0.91 19.48 -14.30
CA LYS A 61 -0.07 20.52 -14.63
C LYS A 61 -0.23 20.73 -16.13
N LEU A 62 0.86 20.72 -16.90
CA LEU A 62 0.80 20.81 -18.36
C LEU A 62 -0.04 19.66 -18.94
N TYR A 63 0.26 18.42 -18.55
CA TYR A 63 -0.50 17.27 -19.04
C TYR A 63 -1.93 17.26 -18.53
N GLY A 64 -2.13 17.46 -17.22
CA GLY A 64 -3.44 17.37 -16.60
C GLY A 64 -4.40 18.50 -16.97
N LEU A 65 -3.91 19.73 -17.14
CA LEU A 65 -4.76 20.91 -17.37
C LEU A 65 -4.82 21.35 -18.83
N ILE A 66 -3.81 21.04 -19.65
CA ILE A 66 -3.69 21.56 -21.01
C ILE A 66 -3.77 20.43 -22.04
N LEU A 67 -2.99 19.35 -21.88
CA LEU A 67 -2.89 18.30 -22.90
C LEU A 67 -3.93 17.18 -22.73
N SER A 68 -4.69 17.19 -21.64
CA SER A 68 -5.70 16.18 -21.30
C SER A 68 -6.89 16.82 -20.62
N ASP A 69 -8.05 16.21 -20.78
CA ASP A 69 -9.29 16.67 -20.14
C ASP A 69 -9.41 15.99 -18.76
N THR A 70 -8.72 16.54 -17.76
CA THR A 70 -8.70 15.98 -16.39
C THR A 70 -9.76 16.64 -15.51
N LYS A 71 -10.67 15.84 -14.96
CA LYS A 71 -11.63 16.29 -13.93
C LYS A 71 -11.27 15.67 -12.59
N VAL A 72 -11.22 16.52 -11.56
CA VAL A 72 -10.94 16.11 -10.18
C VAL A 72 -12.17 16.39 -9.34
N HIS A 73 -12.79 15.31 -8.87
CA HIS A 73 -13.97 15.31 -8.05
C HIS A 73 -13.57 15.33 -6.58
N ASN A 74 -14.24 16.18 -5.79
CA ASN A 74 -13.99 16.38 -4.35
C ASN A 74 -12.56 16.83 -3.99
N ARG A 75 -11.96 17.70 -4.82
CA ARG A 75 -10.57 18.17 -4.65
C ARG A 75 -10.30 18.87 -3.33
N GLU A 76 -11.30 19.53 -2.77
CA GLU A 76 -11.24 20.28 -1.52
C GLU A 76 -10.85 19.41 -0.32
N ARG A 77 -11.18 18.11 -0.34
CA ARG A 77 -10.77 17.15 0.70
C ARG A 77 -9.26 16.97 0.72
N LEU A 78 -8.65 16.75 -0.44
CA LEU A 78 -7.20 16.66 -0.54
C LEU A 78 -6.54 18.00 -0.20
N LEU A 79 -7.06 19.11 -0.73
CA LEU A 79 -6.47 20.43 -0.51
C LEU A 79 -6.50 20.85 0.97
N SER A 80 -7.60 20.57 1.68
CA SER A 80 -7.72 20.85 3.11
C SER A 80 -6.76 20.00 3.95
N LEU A 81 -6.60 18.71 3.64
CA LEU A 81 -5.66 17.84 4.34
C LEU A 81 -4.20 18.19 4.05
N VAL A 82 -3.88 18.61 2.84
CA VAL A 82 -2.51 19.02 2.49
C VAL A 82 -2.14 20.32 3.20
N LYS A 83 -3.06 21.30 3.27
CA LYS A 83 -2.76 22.65 3.78
C LYS A 83 -3.04 22.85 5.27
N SER A 84 -4.01 22.12 5.82
CA SER A 84 -4.63 22.46 7.11
C SER A 84 -4.80 21.27 8.04
N ARG A 85 -4.25 20.08 7.73
CA ARG A 85 -4.25 18.97 8.71
C ARG A 85 -3.49 19.38 9.99
N PRO A 86 -3.85 18.83 11.16
CA PRO A 86 -3.17 19.18 12.40
C PRO A 86 -1.66 18.94 12.31
N PRO A 87 -0.82 19.81 12.92
CA PRO A 87 0.63 19.63 12.90
C PRO A 87 1.05 18.27 13.48
N GLY A 88 1.99 17.61 12.81
CA GLY A 88 2.46 16.28 13.22
C GLY A 88 1.51 15.12 12.87
N THR A 89 0.32 15.39 12.30
CA THR A 89 -0.56 14.32 11.79
C THR A 89 -0.11 13.88 10.39
N PRO A 90 0.30 12.62 10.20
CA PRO A 90 0.67 12.12 8.88
C PRO A 90 -0.55 11.95 7.96
N LEU A 91 -0.29 12.03 6.65
CA LEU A 91 -1.28 11.77 5.60
C LEU A 91 -0.81 10.60 4.74
N VAL A 92 -1.67 9.61 4.52
CA VAL A 92 -1.44 8.51 3.59
C VAL A 92 -2.48 8.55 2.49
N THR A 93 -2.09 8.90 1.27
CA THR A 93 -2.96 8.71 0.11
C THR A 93 -2.79 7.31 -0.46
N VAL A 94 -3.91 6.66 -0.79
CA VAL A 94 -3.94 5.31 -1.36
C VAL A 94 -4.66 5.39 -2.70
N SER A 95 -3.96 5.01 -3.77
CA SER A 95 -4.46 5.13 -5.14
C SER A 95 -4.43 3.80 -5.89
N ASN A 96 -5.39 3.57 -6.77
CA ASN A 96 -5.32 2.45 -7.72
C ASN A 96 -4.16 2.67 -8.70
N HIS A 97 -3.67 1.61 -9.35
CA HIS A 97 -2.47 1.70 -10.19
C HIS A 97 -2.70 1.09 -11.58
N VAL A 98 -2.88 1.95 -12.58
CA VAL A 98 -3.21 1.58 -13.97
C VAL A 98 -2.19 2.09 -14.98
N SER A 99 -1.23 2.94 -14.60
CA SER A 99 -0.20 3.47 -15.51
C SER A 99 1.10 3.84 -14.81
N THR A 100 2.20 3.87 -15.55
CA THR A 100 3.46 4.46 -15.05
C THR A 100 3.36 5.97 -14.87
N LEU A 101 2.30 6.58 -15.42
CA LEU A 101 2.03 8.01 -15.32
C LEU A 101 1.12 8.40 -14.16
N ASP A 102 0.60 7.43 -13.40
CA ASP A 102 -0.30 7.72 -12.28
C ASP A 102 0.37 8.69 -11.30
N ASP A 103 1.51 8.31 -10.73
CA ASP A 103 2.20 9.18 -9.76
C ASP A 103 2.78 10.46 -10.38
N PRO A 104 3.39 10.47 -11.57
CA PRO A 104 3.88 11.73 -12.13
C PRO A 104 2.78 12.74 -12.50
N LEU A 105 1.60 12.30 -12.95
CA LEU A 105 0.60 13.20 -13.54
C LEU A 105 -0.61 13.48 -12.64
N MET A 106 -1.00 12.57 -11.75
CA MET A 106 -2.23 12.74 -10.95
C MET A 106 -2.19 13.95 -10.01
N TRP A 107 -1.01 14.49 -9.70
CA TRP A 107 -0.83 15.64 -8.81
C TRP A 107 -0.84 16.99 -9.52
N GLY A 108 -1.17 17.02 -10.82
CA GLY A 108 -1.48 18.24 -11.57
C GLY A 108 -2.76 18.97 -11.11
N ILE A 109 -3.31 18.62 -9.94
CA ILE A 109 -4.56 19.14 -9.38
C ILE A 109 -4.42 20.64 -9.11
N ARG A 110 -5.38 21.41 -9.61
CA ARG A 110 -5.45 22.86 -9.37
C ARG A 110 -5.54 23.14 -7.87
N GLY A 111 -4.61 23.96 -7.37
CA GLY A 111 -4.55 24.37 -5.96
C GLY A 111 -3.48 23.66 -5.13
N LEU A 112 -2.87 22.57 -5.63
CA LEU A 112 -1.70 21.96 -5.02
C LEU A 112 -0.43 22.80 -5.29
N PRO A 113 0.46 22.91 -4.28
CA PRO A 113 1.74 23.60 -4.42
C PRO A 113 2.67 22.83 -5.35
N LEU A 114 3.42 23.56 -6.18
CA LEU A 114 4.36 22.98 -7.16
C LEU A 114 5.77 22.74 -6.58
N ALA A 115 6.23 23.66 -5.76
CA ALA A 115 7.64 23.74 -5.35
C ALA A 115 7.86 23.52 -3.84
N ASP A 116 6.78 23.48 -3.05
CA ASP A 116 6.89 23.31 -1.61
C ASP A 116 7.16 21.83 -1.29
N SER A 117 8.38 21.53 -0.85
CA SER A 117 8.79 20.17 -0.50
C SER A 117 8.09 19.63 0.73
N LYS A 118 7.61 20.47 1.66
CA LYS A 118 6.90 20.04 2.87
C LYS A 118 5.45 19.66 2.57
N LEU A 119 4.86 20.33 1.59
CA LEU A 119 3.49 20.06 1.14
C LEU A 119 3.43 19.06 -0.03
N CYS A 120 4.59 18.57 -0.50
CA CYS A 120 4.68 17.53 -1.51
C CYS A 120 4.81 16.15 -0.86
N ARG A 121 4.10 15.15 -1.41
CA ARG A 121 4.18 13.78 -0.90
C ARG A 121 5.54 13.13 -1.13
N TRP A 122 5.83 12.15 -0.28
CA TRP A 122 6.70 11.03 -0.62
C TRP A 122 5.93 9.98 -1.42
N ALA A 123 6.62 9.19 -2.24
CA ALA A 123 6.02 8.07 -2.97
C ALA A 123 6.88 6.81 -2.87
N LEU A 124 6.25 5.65 -2.70
CA LEU A 124 6.94 4.37 -2.80
C LEU A 124 7.09 4.00 -4.28
N ALA A 125 8.33 3.82 -4.74
CA ALA A 125 8.65 3.56 -6.14
C ALA A 125 9.45 2.26 -6.28
N ALA A 126 9.16 1.49 -7.33
CA ALA A 126 9.80 0.19 -7.53
C ALA A 126 11.29 0.36 -7.87
N GLU A 127 12.17 -0.27 -7.09
CA GLU A 127 13.62 -0.16 -7.23
C GLU A 127 14.10 -0.58 -8.63
N ASP A 128 13.56 -1.68 -9.15
CA ASP A 128 13.87 -2.27 -10.45
C ASP A 128 13.45 -1.41 -11.66
N ILE A 129 12.64 -0.37 -11.45
CA ILE A 129 12.14 0.52 -12.50
C ILE A 129 12.73 1.92 -12.37
N CYS A 130 12.62 2.52 -11.18
CA CYS A 130 13.00 3.91 -10.95
C CYS A 130 14.49 4.07 -10.56
N PHE A 131 15.13 3.04 -10.03
CA PHE A 131 16.46 3.13 -9.42
C PHE A 131 17.49 2.25 -10.14
N THR A 132 17.43 2.27 -11.47
CA THR A 132 18.24 1.40 -12.34
C THR A 132 19.68 1.88 -12.54
N ASN A 133 19.94 3.17 -12.36
CA ASN A 133 21.29 3.76 -12.43
C ASN A 133 21.39 5.00 -11.54
N ALA A 134 22.62 5.47 -11.27
CA ALA A 134 22.88 6.57 -10.35
C ALA A 134 22.15 7.88 -10.71
N PHE A 135 22.02 8.19 -12.00
CA PHE A 135 21.32 9.39 -12.46
C PHE A 135 19.82 9.32 -12.15
N PHE A 136 19.14 8.23 -12.54
CA PHE A 136 17.72 8.05 -12.23
C PHE A 136 17.49 7.96 -10.73
N SER A 137 18.32 7.21 -10.01
CA SER A 137 18.23 7.13 -8.56
C SER A 137 18.33 8.51 -7.91
N TYR A 138 19.26 9.36 -8.36
CA TYR A 138 19.37 10.73 -7.83
C TYR A 138 18.12 11.56 -8.14
N PHE A 139 17.67 11.53 -9.39
CA PHE A 139 16.45 12.23 -9.82
C PHE A 139 15.21 11.82 -8.99
N PHE A 140 14.97 10.52 -8.83
CA PHE A 140 13.82 10.02 -8.06
C PHE A 140 13.94 10.31 -6.56
N ARG A 141 15.14 10.30 -5.97
CA ARG A 141 15.34 10.74 -4.57
C ARG A 141 15.03 12.23 -4.38
N LEU A 142 15.45 13.08 -5.32
CA LEU A 142 15.07 14.50 -5.35
C LEU A 142 13.56 14.68 -5.55
N GLY A 143 12.91 13.79 -6.29
CA GLY A 143 11.46 13.74 -6.48
C GLY A 143 10.66 13.24 -5.26
N LYS A 144 11.31 12.98 -4.12
CA LYS A 144 10.71 12.37 -2.92
C LYS A 144 10.22 10.93 -3.14
N CYS A 145 10.90 10.15 -3.96
CA CYS A 145 10.63 8.73 -4.10
C CYS A 145 11.50 7.89 -3.16
N ILE A 146 10.88 6.91 -2.51
CA ILE A 146 11.51 5.92 -1.65
C ILE A 146 11.56 4.59 -2.44
N PRO A 147 12.75 4.03 -2.70
CA PRO A 147 12.88 2.77 -3.45
C PRO A 147 12.30 1.60 -2.65
N VAL A 148 11.53 0.72 -3.28
CA VAL A 148 10.97 -0.47 -2.66
C VAL A 148 11.31 -1.69 -3.50
N THR A 149 11.94 -2.68 -2.87
CA THR A 149 12.23 -3.97 -3.50
C THR A 149 10.97 -4.83 -3.46
N ARG A 150 10.44 -5.18 -4.63
CA ARG A 150 9.26 -6.05 -4.73
C ARG A 150 9.60 -7.47 -4.26
N GLY A 151 8.71 -8.06 -3.47
CA GLY A 151 8.89 -9.43 -2.94
C GLY A 151 9.77 -9.51 -1.69
N ALA A 152 10.44 -8.43 -1.28
CA ALA A 152 11.27 -8.39 -0.06
C ALA A 152 10.46 -8.32 1.26
N GLY A 153 9.13 -8.24 1.18
CA GLY A 153 8.25 -8.12 2.34
C GLY A 153 8.16 -6.70 2.91
N ILE A 154 7.50 -6.57 4.07
CA ILE A 154 7.19 -5.28 4.74
C ILE A 154 8.30 -4.80 5.68
N TYR A 155 9.26 -5.67 6.00
CA TYR A 155 10.39 -5.42 6.88
C TYR A 155 11.67 -5.18 6.06
N GLN A 156 11.61 -4.22 5.15
CA GLN A 156 12.76 -3.79 4.35
C GLN A 156 13.19 -2.37 4.77
N PRO A 157 14.47 -2.00 4.61
CA PRO A 157 14.99 -0.73 5.12
C PRO A 157 14.24 0.51 4.61
N HIS A 158 13.85 0.51 3.34
CA HIS A 158 13.10 1.64 2.78
C HIS A 158 11.64 1.73 3.25
N MET A 159 11.06 0.62 3.74
CA MET A 159 9.79 0.69 4.46
C MET A 159 9.97 1.28 5.86
N ALA A 160 11.13 1.08 6.50
CA ALA A 160 11.47 1.79 7.73
C ALA A 160 11.67 3.29 7.48
N GLU A 161 12.35 3.68 6.40
CA GLU A 161 12.44 5.09 5.98
C GLU A 161 11.05 5.70 5.76
N ALA A 162 10.15 5.00 5.06
CA ALA A 162 8.78 5.48 4.86
C ALA A 162 8.01 5.63 6.18
N LEU A 163 8.23 4.73 7.15
CA LEU A 163 7.66 4.82 8.48
C LEU A 163 8.21 6.02 9.26
N GLU A 164 9.51 6.32 9.15
CA GLU A 164 10.11 7.53 9.73
C GLU A 164 9.47 8.79 9.17
N ARG A 165 9.26 8.88 7.85
CA ARG A 165 8.55 10.01 7.23
C ARG A 165 7.14 10.19 7.81
N LEU A 166 6.39 9.09 7.96
CA LEU A 166 5.07 9.17 8.61
C LEU A 166 5.17 9.63 10.06
N ASN A 167 6.16 9.16 10.81
CA ASN A 167 6.37 9.60 12.18
C ASN A 167 6.77 11.08 12.30
N ASP A 168 7.33 11.66 11.24
CA ASP A 168 7.62 13.09 11.14
C ASP A 168 6.39 13.93 10.70
N GLY A 169 5.23 13.29 10.46
CA GLY A 169 4.00 13.95 10.02
C GLY A 169 3.95 14.25 8.50
N ASP A 170 4.85 13.66 7.72
CA ASP A 170 4.87 13.82 6.27
C ASP A 170 3.64 13.20 5.60
N TRP A 171 3.45 13.60 4.34
CA TRP A 171 2.50 12.99 3.44
C TRP A 171 3.18 11.88 2.60
N LEU A 172 2.62 10.68 2.60
CA LEU A 172 3.03 9.54 1.77
C LEU A 172 1.91 9.13 0.81
N ASN A 173 2.23 8.96 -0.47
CA ASN A 173 1.37 8.30 -1.45
C ASN A 173 1.81 6.84 -1.67
N THR A 174 0.82 5.95 -1.76
CA THR A 174 1.05 4.53 -2.04
C THR A 174 0.10 4.00 -3.10
N PHE A 175 0.60 3.02 -3.86
CA PHE A 175 -0.16 2.20 -4.81
C PHE A 175 -0.23 0.77 -4.26
N PRO A 176 -1.18 0.46 -3.37
CA PRO A 176 -1.16 -0.77 -2.57
C PRO A 176 -1.32 -2.06 -3.40
N GLU A 177 -1.79 -2.00 -4.65
CA GLU A 177 -1.75 -3.13 -5.58
C GLU A 177 -0.30 -3.60 -5.86
N GLY A 178 0.65 -2.66 -5.82
CA GLY A 178 2.08 -2.86 -5.98
C GLY A 178 2.52 -3.32 -7.37
N LYS A 179 1.63 -3.27 -8.36
CA LYS A 179 1.91 -3.43 -9.80
C LYS A 179 0.81 -2.70 -10.58
N ILE A 180 1.17 -2.15 -11.74
CA ILE A 180 0.22 -1.61 -12.72
C ILE A 180 -0.69 -2.74 -13.22
N SER A 181 -1.98 -2.45 -13.31
CA SER A 181 -3.00 -3.31 -13.91
C SER A 181 -3.92 -2.48 -14.79
N GLN A 182 -3.91 -2.73 -16.10
CA GLN A 182 -4.86 -2.13 -17.05
C GLN A 182 -6.05 -3.03 -17.37
N GLU A 183 -6.17 -4.15 -16.65
CA GLU A 183 -7.34 -5.01 -16.71
C GLU A 183 -8.54 -4.21 -16.18
N GLY A 184 -9.57 -4.00 -17.01
CA GLY A 184 -10.78 -3.24 -16.68
C GLY A 184 -11.68 -3.88 -15.60
N GLY A 185 -11.15 -4.84 -14.85
CA GLY A 185 -11.84 -5.57 -13.80
C GLY A 185 -11.81 -4.88 -12.43
N PRO A 186 -12.33 -5.54 -11.38
CA PRO A 186 -12.32 -5.00 -10.03
C PRO A 186 -10.90 -4.73 -9.53
N LEU A 187 -10.78 -3.84 -8.54
CA LEU A 187 -9.50 -3.52 -7.91
C LEU A 187 -8.85 -4.80 -7.36
N ARG A 188 -7.57 -5.00 -7.65
CA ARG A 188 -6.86 -6.20 -7.21
C ARG A 188 -6.70 -6.23 -5.69
N ARG A 189 -6.41 -7.41 -5.16
CA ARG A 189 -6.03 -7.55 -3.75
C ARG A 189 -4.84 -6.66 -3.42
N LEU A 190 -4.99 -5.85 -2.39
CA LEU A 190 -3.94 -4.97 -1.91
C LEU A 190 -2.85 -5.76 -1.16
N LYS A 191 -1.61 -5.30 -1.25
CA LYS A 191 -0.50 -5.78 -0.43
C LYS A 191 -0.54 -5.13 0.96
N TRP A 192 -0.03 -5.84 1.96
CA TRP A 192 0.04 -5.37 3.35
C TRP A 192 0.98 -4.19 3.60
N GLY A 193 1.77 -3.73 2.61
CA GLY A 193 2.75 -2.67 2.79
C GLY A 193 2.16 -1.42 3.43
N THR A 194 1.10 -0.87 2.82
CA THR A 194 0.41 0.32 3.32
C THR A 194 -0.24 0.09 4.70
N GLY A 195 -0.97 -1.02 4.87
CA GLY A 195 -1.57 -1.38 6.17
C GLY A 195 -0.52 -1.52 7.28
N SER A 196 0.66 -2.07 6.97
CA SER A 196 1.76 -2.19 7.92
C SER A 196 2.38 -0.85 8.32
N LEU A 197 2.39 0.14 7.42
CA LEU A 197 2.90 1.47 7.74
C LEU A 197 1.93 2.19 8.67
N ILE A 198 0.63 2.13 8.38
CA ILE A 198 -0.43 2.71 9.20
C ILE A 198 -0.42 2.11 10.61
N ALA A 199 -0.38 0.77 10.71
CA ALA A 199 -0.40 0.08 12.00
C ALA A 199 0.83 0.34 12.88
N ARG A 200 1.99 0.65 12.28
CA ARG A 200 3.25 0.86 12.99
C ARG A 200 3.59 2.33 13.23
N ALA A 201 2.84 3.26 12.64
CA ALA A 201 3.06 4.69 12.83
C ALA A 201 2.77 5.08 14.30
N LYS A 202 3.58 6.00 14.83
CA LYS A 202 3.42 6.51 16.22
C LYS A 202 2.12 7.29 16.38
N VAL A 203 1.75 8.04 15.35
CA VAL A 203 0.48 8.78 15.24
C VAL A 203 -0.30 8.14 14.10
N SER A 204 -1.58 7.78 14.36
CA SER A 204 -2.44 7.20 13.33
C SER A 204 -2.59 8.19 12.16
N PRO A 205 -2.18 7.82 10.93
CA PRO A 205 -2.32 8.70 9.79
C PRO A 205 -3.77 8.90 9.38
N ILE A 206 -4.08 10.08 8.85
CA ILE A 206 -5.28 10.25 8.04
C ILE A 206 -5.03 9.52 6.72
N VAL A 207 -5.92 8.60 6.36
CA VAL A 207 -5.85 7.83 5.12
C VAL A 207 -6.86 8.39 4.13
N LEU A 208 -6.44 8.69 2.92
CA LEU A 208 -7.29 9.28 1.89
C LEU A 208 -7.28 8.42 0.61
N PRO A 209 -8.38 7.70 0.30
CA PRO A 209 -8.50 6.94 -0.92
C PRO A 209 -8.73 7.85 -2.13
N ILE A 210 -7.99 7.60 -3.20
CA ILE A 210 -8.07 8.35 -4.47
C ILE A 210 -8.21 7.34 -5.60
N GLY A 211 -9.37 7.32 -6.25
CA GLY A 211 -9.61 6.53 -7.44
C GLY A 211 -9.34 7.34 -8.70
N HIS A 212 -8.78 6.74 -9.73
CA HIS A 212 -8.64 7.39 -11.03
C HIS A 212 -8.83 6.43 -12.21
N SER A 213 -9.26 6.99 -13.35
CA SER A 213 -9.38 6.30 -14.62
C SER A 213 -9.01 7.23 -15.78
N GLY A 214 -8.38 6.67 -16.82
CA GLY A 214 -7.98 7.36 -18.05
C GLY A 214 -6.47 7.41 -18.27
N PHE A 215 -5.64 7.22 -17.24
CA PHE A 215 -4.17 7.17 -17.41
C PHE A 215 -3.70 5.94 -18.21
N GLU A 216 -4.44 4.83 -18.13
CA GLU A 216 -4.27 3.65 -18.96
C GLU A 216 -4.49 3.96 -20.46
N LYS A 217 -5.31 4.96 -20.78
CA LYS A 217 -5.55 5.42 -22.15
C LYS A 217 -4.44 6.36 -22.65
N MET A 218 -3.65 6.97 -21.75
CA MET A 218 -2.49 7.78 -22.10
C MET A 218 -1.26 6.94 -22.44
N ILE A 219 -1.02 5.87 -21.68
CA ILE A 219 0.05 4.88 -21.94
C ILE A 219 -0.58 3.48 -21.93
N PRO A 220 -1.25 3.07 -23.02
CA PRO A 220 -1.79 1.72 -23.10
C PRO A 220 -0.66 0.70 -23.20
N GLU A 221 -0.81 -0.43 -22.49
CA GLU A 221 0.17 -1.54 -22.54
C GLU A 221 0.32 -2.11 -23.95
N GLN A 222 -0.78 -2.15 -24.69
CA GLN A 222 -0.84 -2.59 -26.08
C GLN A 222 -1.27 -1.41 -26.94
N TRP A 223 -0.32 -0.76 -27.61
CA TRP A 223 -0.61 0.36 -28.50
C TRP A 223 -0.34 0.02 -29.97
N TRP A 224 0.93 -0.03 -30.36
CA TRP A 224 1.34 -0.34 -31.73
C TRP A 224 2.27 -1.55 -31.72
N ARG A 225 1.91 -2.58 -32.48
CA ARG A 225 2.64 -3.87 -32.53
C ARG A 225 2.90 -4.47 -31.13
N GLY A 226 1.94 -4.32 -30.22
CA GLY A 226 2.03 -4.83 -28.85
C GLY A 226 3.02 -4.08 -27.94
N LYS A 227 3.52 -2.90 -28.35
CA LYS A 227 4.41 -2.06 -27.54
C LYS A 227 3.66 -0.87 -26.95
N ARG A 228 4.15 -0.36 -25.82
CA ARG A 228 3.73 0.92 -25.23
C ARG A 228 4.19 2.11 -26.10
N PRO A 229 3.44 3.22 -26.13
CA PRO A 229 3.91 4.42 -26.81
C PRO A 229 5.15 4.99 -26.11
N PRO A 230 6.09 5.61 -26.85
CA PRO A 230 7.31 6.19 -26.27
C PRO A 230 7.04 7.48 -25.49
N ILE A 231 5.93 8.16 -25.79
CA ILE A 231 5.47 9.37 -25.12
C ILE A 231 3.98 9.23 -24.76
N PRO A 232 3.50 9.91 -23.71
CA PRO A 232 2.07 9.91 -23.37
C PRO A 232 1.22 10.37 -24.54
N LEU A 233 0.12 9.67 -24.81
CA LEU A 233 -0.90 10.10 -25.77
C LEU A 233 -1.67 11.30 -25.22
N TRP A 234 -2.04 12.22 -26.10
CA TRP A 234 -2.68 13.48 -25.73
C TRP A 234 -4.20 13.39 -25.92
N ASN A 235 -4.92 14.40 -25.44
CA ASN A 235 -6.38 14.51 -25.55
C ASN A 235 -7.12 13.29 -25.00
N LYS A 236 -6.62 12.75 -23.88
CA LYS A 236 -7.30 11.69 -23.13
C LYS A 236 -8.08 12.30 -21.98
N LYS A 237 -9.24 11.72 -21.72
CA LYS A 237 -10.10 12.11 -20.60
C LYS A 237 -9.61 11.38 -19.36
N VAL A 238 -9.36 12.10 -18.27
CA VAL A 238 -9.02 11.52 -16.96
C VAL A 238 -10.02 11.99 -15.93
N ASP A 239 -10.47 11.05 -15.09
CA ASP A 239 -11.27 11.35 -13.91
C ASP A 239 -10.51 10.87 -12.67
N ILE A 240 -10.39 11.77 -11.71
CA ILE A 240 -9.81 11.49 -10.39
C ILE A 240 -10.91 11.77 -9.37
N PHE A 241 -11.26 10.77 -8.55
CA PHE A 241 -12.27 10.85 -7.52
C PHE A 241 -11.61 10.73 -6.15
N ILE A 242 -11.73 11.77 -5.32
CA ILE A 242 -11.20 11.79 -3.96
C ILE A 242 -12.30 11.35 -3.00
N GLY A 243 -12.03 10.27 -2.26
CA GLY A 243 -12.96 9.70 -1.30
C GLY A 243 -13.05 10.46 0.02
N GLU A 244 -13.69 9.84 1.00
CA GLU A 244 -13.69 10.36 2.37
C GLU A 244 -12.39 10.02 3.09
N PRO A 245 -11.84 10.95 3.90
CA PRO A 245 -10.75 10.61 4.79
C PRO A 245 -11.20 9.56 5.82
N MET A 246 -10.33 8.62 6.12
CA MET A 246 -10.53 7.60 7.14
C MET A 246 -9.36 7.60 8.12
N GLN A 247 -9.64 7.24 9.38
CA GLN A 247 -8.65 7.07 10.43
C GLN A 247 -8.90 5.74 11.12
N PHE A 248 -7.83 5.15 11.63
CA PHE A 248 -7.86 3.87 12.33
C PHE A 248 -7.55 4.11 13.80
N ASP A 249 -8.41 3.61 14.69
CA ASP A 249 -8.12 3.54 16.12
C ASP A 249 -7.14 2.38 16.36
N ILE A 250 -5.84 2.69 16.23
CA ILE A 250 -4.78 1.69 16.37
C ILE A 250 -4.78 1.04 17.76
N PRO A 251 -4.96 1.76 18.89
CA PRO A 251 -5.13 1.14 20.20
C PRO A 251 -6.25 0.09 20.26
N THR A 252 -7.45 0.43 19.78
CA THR A 252 -8.59 -0.50 19.78
C THR A 252 -8.35 -1.69 18.86
N LEU A 253 -7.87 -1.45 17.63
CA LEU A 253 -7.52 -2.52 16.69
C LEU A 253 -6.46 -3.46 17.26
N LYS A 254 -5.49 -2.93 18.01
CA LYS A 254 -4.49 -3.74 18.69
C LYS A 254 -5.15 -4.63 19.74
N GLN A 255 -6.02 -4.10 20.60
CA GLN A 255 -6.75 -4.89 21.59
C GLN A 255 -7.56 -6.01 20.93
N ASP A 256 -8.29 -5.70 19.87
CA ASP A 256 -9.09 -6.67 19.11
C ASP A 256 -8.22 -7.74 18.45
N ALA A 257 -7.08 -7.36 17.87
CA ALA A 257 -6.13 -8.28 17.26
C ALA A 257 -5.57 -9.27 18.28
N PHE A 258 -5.17 -8.78 19.45
CA PHE A 258 -4.66 -9.63 20.53
C PHE A 258 -5.74 -10.51 21.14
N LYS A 259 -6.97 -10.01 21.29
CA LYS A 259 -8.13 -10.80 21.71
C LYS A 259 -8.40 -11.92 20.70
N TRP A 260 -8.46 -11.58 19.41
CA TRP A 260 -8.63 -12.55 18.33
C TRP A 260 -7.53 -13.62 18.34
N ALA A 261 -6.26 -13.22 18.41
CA ALA A 261 -5.13 -14.15 18.41
C ALA A 261 -5.20 -15.12 19.61
N ARG A 262 -5.54 -14.63 20.80
CA ARG A 262 -5.73 -15.46 22.00
C ARG A 262 -6.94 -16.38 21.88
N THR A 263 -8.07 -15.92 21.36
CA THR A 263 -9.25 -16.76 21.16
C THR A 263 -8.99 -17.85 20.12
N SER A 264 -8.34 -17.51 19.00
CA SER A 264 -7.95 -18.49 17.98
C SER A 264 -6.95 -19.53 18.50
N ALA A 265 -6.08 -19.16 19.44
CA ALA A 265 -5.21 -20.10 20.15
C ALA A 265 -5.95 -20.92 21.23
N GLY A 266 -6.88 -20.32 21.98
CA GLY A 266 -7.56 -20.94 23.11
C GLY A 266 -8.70 -21.88 22.73
N VAL A 267 -9.47 -21.57 21.68
CA VAL A 267 -10.56 -22.43 21.15
C VAL A 267 -10.03 -23.79 20.66
N SER A 268 -8.72 -23.97 20.51
CA SER A 268 -8.11 -25.26 20.17
C SER A 268 -7.78 -26.15 21.37
N SER A 269 -8.04 -25.70 22.61
CA SER A 269 -7.63 -26.38 23.85
C SER A 269 -8.78 -27.03 24.63
N SER A 270 -10.05 -26.76 24.29
CA SER A 270 -11.21 -27.25 25.08
C SER A 270 -12.24 -28.12 24.33
N ASP A 271 -12.05 -28.46 23.06
CA ASP A 271 -12.95 -29.40 22.35
C ASP A 271 -12.21 -30.65 21.88
N CYS A 272 -12.03 -31.58 22.83
CA CYS A 272 -12.02 -33.01 22.55
C CYS A 272 -13.31 -33.61 23.16
N GLY A 273 -14.44 -33.39 22.48
CA GLY A 273 -15.74 -33.88 22.92
C GLY A 273 -16.77 -33.88 21.80
N SER A 274 -16.88 -35.03 21.11
CA SER A 274 -18.03 -35.52 20.33
C SER A 274 -18.82 -34.56 19.40
N SER A 275 -18.66 -34.81 18.10
CA SER A 275 -19.70 -34.94 17.05
C SER A 275 -20.79 -33.88 16.86
N ASN A 276 -20.87 -33.41 15.61
CA ASN A 276 -21.98 -32.73 14.92
C ASN A 276 -22.27 -31.29 15.36
N ALA A 277 -21.61 -30.32 14.73
CA ALA A 277 -21.98 -28.91 14.81
C ALA A 277 -22.40 -28.38 13.44
N ASP A 278 -23.70 -28.05 13.37
CA ASP A 278 -24.42 -27.32 12.34
C ASP A 278 -23.77 -25.93 12.11
N ASP A 279 -23.51 -25.56 10.84
CA ASP A 279 -22.72 -24.39 10.39
C ASP A 279 -23.44 -23.03 10.58
N ARG A 280 -24.30 -22.93 11.59
CA ARG A 280 -25.23 -21.79 11.80
C ARG A 280 -24.94 -20.92 13.02
N ASN A 281 -23.92 -21.26 13.81
CA ASN A 281 -23.51 -20.46 14.97
C ASN A 281 -22.08 -19.94 14.84
N ARG A 282 -21.88 -18.92 14.00
CA ARG A 282 -20.74 -17.99 14.14
C ARG A 282 -21.24 -16.74 14.87
N PRO A 283 -20.51 -16.23 15.88
CA PRO A 283 -20.93 -15.05 16.61
C PRO A 283 -20.92 -13.83 15.68
N SER A 284 -22.12 -13.28 15.48
CA SER A 284 -22.36 -11.98 14.87
C SER A 284 -21.97 -10.88 15.87
N PHE A 285 -20.76 -10.35 15.76
CA PHE A 285 -20.40 -9.13 16.50
C PHE A 285 -20.80 -7.91 15.68
N GLY A 286 -21.93 -7.31 16.07
CA GLY A 286 -22.43 -6.03 15.59
C GLY A 286 -22.07 -4.87 16.51
N SER A 287 -21.90 -3.70 15.87
CA SER A 287 -22.20 -2.35 16.35
C SER A 287 -21.78 -1.95 17.77
N THR A 288 -20.60 -1.33 17.90
CA THR A 288 -20.45 -0.18 18.80
C THR A 288 -19.75 0.95 18.03
N GLY A 289 -20.23 2.17 18.22
CA GLY A 289 -20.00 3.32 17.36
C GLY A 289 -18.56 3.84 17.31
N PHE A 290 -18.29 4.60 16.24
CA PHE A 290 -17.02 5.25 15.88
C PHE A 290 -15.88 4.36 15.35
N GLY A 291 -16.21 3.37 14.51
CA GLY A 291 -15.29 2.84 13.48
C GLY A 291 -15.79 3.21 12.07
N PRO A 292 -14.94 3.21 11.03
CA PRO A 292 -15.45 3.31 9.66
C PRO A 292 -16.42 2.15 9.43
N HIS A 293 -17.51 2.42 8.69
CA HIS A 293 -18.67 1.54 8.50
C HIS A 293 -18.37 0.03 8.62
N PRO A 294 -19.17 -0.75 9.38
CA PRO A 294 -19.01 -2.20 9.41
C PRO A 294 -19.03 -2.74 7.98
N LEU A 295 -18.06 -3.63 7.67
CA LEU A 295 -17.98 -4.29 6.37
C LEU A 295 -19.38 -4.84 5.99
N PRO A 296 -19.85 -4.63 4.74
CA PRO A 296 -21.17 -5.10 4.35
C PRO A 296 -21.29 -6.60 4.56
N PHE A 297 -22.46 -7.01 5.06
CA PHE A 297 -22.80 -8.40 5.35
C PHE A 297 -22.61 -9.25 4.08
N GLY A 298 -21.64 -10.17 4.09
CA GLY A 298 -21.30 -11.02 2.94
C GLY A 298 -19.91 -10.80 2.32
N ALA A 299 -19.12 -9.80 2.77
CA ALA A 299 -17.72 -9.70 2.38
C ALA A 299 -16.92 -10.91 2.92
N ARG A 300 -16.41 -11.77 2.04
CA ARG A 300 -15.52 -12.88 2.44
C ARG A 300 -14.20 -12.28 2.92
N ARG A 301 -13.83 -12.55 4.19
CA ARG A 301 -12.49 -12.25 4.70
C ARG A 301 -11.44 -12.87 3.78
N SER A 302 -10.38 -12.11 3.45
CA SER A 302 -9.41 -12.54 2.44
C SER A 302 -8.66 -13.81 2.79
N SER A 303 -8.09 -14.47 1.78
CA SER A 303 -7.27 -15.68 1.91
C SER A 303 -6.11 -15.54 2.90
N ALA A 304 -5.69 -14.33 3.22
CA ALA A 304 -4.61 -14.08 4.18
C ALA A 304 -5.06 -14.27 5.64
N PHE A 305 -6.33 -13.99 5.95
CA PHE A 305 -6.94 -14.39 7.23
C PHE A 305 -7.00 -15.91 7.36
N LEU A 306 -7.41 -16.59 6.28
CA LEU A 306 -7.48 -18.05 6.23
C LEU A 306 -6.08 -18.67 6.35
N GLN A 307 -5.08 -18.13 5.66
CA GLN A 307 -3.70 -18.61 5.72
C GLN A 307 -3.06 -18.41 7.10
N THR A 308 -3.40 -17.32 7.80
CA THR A 308 -2.95 -17.10 9.18
C THR A 308 -3.61 -18.10 10.13
N ALA A 309 -4.91 -18.37 9.94
CA ALA A 309 -5.62 -19.40 10.69
C ALA A 309 -5.09 -20.81 10.41
N GLU A 310 -4.81 -21.16 9.15
CA GLU A 310 -4.20 -22.44 8.74
C GLU A 310 -2.79 -22.63 9.28
N THR A 311 -2.00 -21.54 9.36
CA THR A 311 -0.65 -21.59 9.96
C THR A 311 -0.73 -21.91 11.45
N LEU A 312 -1.68 -21.30 12.16
CA LEU A 312 -1.93 -21.60 13.58
C LEU A 312 -2.44 -23.04 13.76
N ASP A 313 -3.26 -23.54 12.84
CA ASP A 313 -3.78 -24.92 12.86
C ASP A 313 -2.71 -25.98 12.55
N THR A 314 -1.81 -25.72 11.61
CA THR A 314 -0.68 -26.62 11.29
C THR A 314 0.28 -26.74 12.47
N MET A 315 0.51 -25.64 13.21
CA MET A 315 1.37 -25.64 14.41
C MET A 315 0.76 -26.43 15.57
N ARG A 316 -0.58 -26.50 15.64
CA ARG A 316 -1.30 -27.38 16.57
C ARG A 316 -1.10 -28.85 16.23
N THR A 317 -1.18 -29.23 14.95
CA THR A 317 -1.01 -30.64 14.52
C THR A 317 0.40 -31.18 14.78
N ASP A 318 1.39 -30.29 14.85
CA ASP A 318 2.78 -30.65 15.17
C ASP A 318 3.08 -30.74 16.69
N GLY A 319 2.07 -30.60 17.55
CA GLY A 319 2.20 -30.87 19.00
C GLY A 319 2.85 -29.76 19.83
N ILE A 320 2.89 -28.52 19.33
CA ILE A 320 3.39 -27.37 20.10
C ILE A 320 2.30 -26.93 21.09
N HIS A 321 2.46 -27.28 22.37
CA HIS A 321 1.47 -27.01 23.42
C HIS A 321 1.24 -25.51 23.70
N ALA A 322 -0.02 -25.18 24.04
CA ALA A 322 -0.52 -23.83 24.35
C ALA A 322 0.23 -22.99 25.43
N PRO A 323 0.93 -23.55 26.44
CA PRO A 323 1.67 -22.74 27.42
C PRO A 323 2.93 -22.06 26.85
N LEU A 324 3.37 -22.45 25.64
CA LEU A 324 4.49 -21.82 24.92
C LEU A 324 4.05 -20.77 23.89
N LEU A 325 2.75 -20.46 23.82
CA LEU A 325 2.22 -19.39 22.96
C LEU A 325 2.41 -18.00 23.57
N ASP A 326 2.98 -17.87 24.77
CA ASP A 326 3.35 -16.55 25.32
C ASP A 326 4.59 -15.97 24.62
N GLY A 327 4.35 -14.98 23.76
CA GLY A 327 5.37 -14.09 23.20
C GLY A 327 5.32 -13.97 21.66
N PRO A 328 6.39 -14.29 20.91
CA PRO A 328 6.58 -13.79 19.53
C PRO A 328 5.54 -14.23 18.49
N LEU A 329 4.90 -15.38 18.65
CA LEU A 329 3.98 -15.95 17.66
C LEU A 329 2.56 -15.36 17.77
N LEU A 330 2.05 -15.16 18.99
CA LEU A 330 0.81 -14.43 19.21
C LEU A 330 0.93 -12.98 18.74
N ASP A 331 2.09 -12.36 18.98
CA ASP A 331 2.41 -11.03 18.47
C ASP A 331 2.35 -10.99 16.94
N GLU A 332 3.02 -11.92 16.25
CA GLU A 332 2.99 -12.02 14.78
C GLU A 332 1.57 -12.23 14.24
N ALA A 333 0.77 -13.10 14.86
CA ALA A 333 -0.61 -13.35 14.45
C ALA A 333 -1.49 -12.10 14.62
N ALA A 334 -1.36 -11.38 15.75
CA ALA A 334 -2.06 -10.13 16.00
C ALA A 334 -1.65 -9.04 14.99
N TRP A 335 -0.36 -8.88 14.71
CA TRP A 335 0.12 -7.91 13.71
C TRP A 335 -0.39 -8.22 12.30
N ARG A 336 -0.37 -9.48 11.87
CA ARG A 336 -0.93 -9.90 10.57
C ARG A 336 -2.42 -9.64 10.48
N TRP A 337 -3.14 -9.88 11.57
CA TRP A 337 -4.56 -9.54 11.67
C TRP A 337 -4.76 -8.04 11.46
N MET A 338 -4.03 -7.18 12.17
CA MET A 338 -4.15 -5.72 12.04
C MET A 338 -3.84 -5.25 10.61
N TYR A 339 -2.75 -5.74 10.02
CA TYR A 339 -2.37 -5.37 8.66
C TYR A 339 -3.45 -5.77 7.66
N THR A 340 -4.05 -6.95 7.84
CA THR A 340 -5.09 -7.43 6.95
C THR A 340 -6.36 -6.60 7.13
N ASP A 341 -6.80 -6.37 8.37
CA ASP A 341 -8.00 -5.60 8.68
C ASP A 341 -7.93 -4.17 8.10
N ILE A 342 -6.84 -3.44 8.35
CA ILE A 342 -6.62 -2.11 7.79
C ILE A 342 -6.61 -2.17 6.25
N THR A 343 -5.96 -3.18 5.67
CA THR A 343 -5.86 -3.33 4.22
C THR A 343 -7.22 -3.60 3.58
N GLU A 344 -8.11 -4.37 4.22
CA GLU A 344 -9.47 -4.64 3.72
C GLU A 344 -10.33 -3.37 3.74
N HIS A 345 -10.30 -2.60 4.83
CA HIS A 345 -11.02 -1.32 4.91
C HIS A 345 -10.54 -0.35 3.82
N ILE A 346 -9.23 -0.29 3.58
CA ILE A 346 -8.66 0.49 2.47
C ILE A 346 -9.13 -0.05 1.13
N TRP A 347 -9.15 -1.38 0.93
CA TRP A 347 -9.57 -1.98 -0.33
C TRP A 347 -11.03 -1.67 -0.65
N VAL A 348 -11.94 -1.72 0.34
CA VAL A 348 -13.35 -1.35 0.15
C VAL A 348 -13.47 0.12 -0.28
N ALA A 349 -12.85 1.03 0.48
CA ALA A 349 -12.93 2.46 0.20
C ALA A 349 -12.28 2.82 -1.15
N LEU A 350 -11.12 2.22 -1.46
CA LEU A 350 -10.42 2.43 -2.72
C LEU A 350 -11.17 1.85 -3.91
N SER A 351 -11.83 0.69 -3.75
CA SER A 351 -12.65 0.08 -4.80
C SER A 351 -13.83 0.96 -5.16
N ASP A 352 -14.53 1.51 -4.16
CA ASP A 352 -15.66 2.44 -4.37
C ASP A 352 -15.25 3.68 -5.16
N VAL A 353 -14.19 4.39 -4.74
CA VAL A 353 -13.74 5.59 -5.45
C VAL A 353 -13.16 5.29 -6.83
N THR A 354 -12.53 4.12 -7.01
CA THR A 354 -12.04 3.67 -8.31
C THR A 354 -13.20 3.43 -9.28
N GLU A 355 -14.27 2.78 -8.81
CA GLU A 355 -15.44 2.52 -9.64
C GLU A 355 -16.22 3.79 -9.99
N LYS A 356 -16.31 4.73 -9.05
CA LYS A 356 -16.84 6.09 -9.33
C LYS A 356 -16.02 6.80 -10.39
N ALA A 357 -14.70 6.79 -10.28
CA ALA A 357 -13.82 7.41 -11.28
C ALA A 357 -13.98 6.76 -12.67
N ARG A 358 -14.10 5.42 -12.74
CA ARG A 358 -14.35 4.69 -13.99
C ARG A 358 -15.70 5.03 -14.61
N THR A 359 -16.77 5.01 -13.82
CA THR A 359 -18.13 5.37 -14.28
C THR A 359 -18.16 6.79 -14.85
N LEU A 360 -17.51 7.75 -14.18
CA LEU A 360 -17.39 9.12 -14.65
C LEU A 360 -16.56 9.23 -15.93
N ASN A 361 -15.48 8.47 -16.04
CA ASN A 361 -14.65 8.46 -17.23
C ASN A 361 -15.34 7.83 -18.44
N GLN A 362 -16.15 6.79 -18.21
CA GLN A 362 -16.95 6.11 -19.24
C GLN A 362 -18.11 6.99 -19.71
N SER A 363 -18.80 7.68 -18.81
CA SER A 363 -19.89 8.60 -19.22
C SER A 363 -19.39 9.81 -20.00
N ARG A 364 -18.11 10.16 -19.80
CA ARG A 364 -17.44 11.19 -20.58
C ARG A 364 -16.85 10.66 -21.88
N ALA A 365 -16.62 9.35 -22.04
CA ALA A 365 -15.91 8.75 -23.18
C ALA A 365 -16.66 9.05 -24.47
#